data_AF-A0A7W9PNU3-F1
#
_entry.id   AF-A0A7W9PNU3-F1
#
_cell.length_a   1.000
_cell.length_b   1.000
_cell.length_c   1.000
_cell.angle_alpha   90.00
_cell.angle_beta   90.00
_cell.angle_gamma   90.00
#
_symmetry.space_group_name_H-M   'P 1'
#
loop_
_entity.id
_entity.type
_entity.pdbx_description
1 polymer ?
#
loop_
_entity_poly.entity_id
_entity_poly.type
_entity_poly.pdbx_seq_one_letter_code
_entity_poly.pdbx_strand_id
1 'polypeptide(L)'
;MTILPSSWTPDIWARAAAPAIPSVREQGGHLVSKATAHHADYVGDGRWVVDYLPGRQLSRAQATAAMRIALAPDRLEVPDWAALLGLTADEARGFAAMPVGVAR
;
A
#
# COMPACT_ATOMS: atom_id res chain seq x y z
N MET A 1 -34.96 21.70 3.55
CA MET A 1 -34.19 22.52 4.52
C MET A 1 -33.27 21.57 5.25
N THR A 2 -32.01 21.45 4.82
CA THR A 2 -31.04 20.50 5.38
C THR A 2 -30.42 21.12 6.62
N ILE A 3 -30.64 20.51 7.78
CA ILE A 3 -30.07 20.95 9.05
C ILE A 3 -28.61 20.47 9.06
N LEU A 4 -27.67 21.39 8.88
CA LEU A 4 -26.26 21.08 9.11
C LEU A 4 -26.03 20.99 10.63
N PRO A 5 -25.44 19.91 11.15
CA PRO A 5 -25.18 19.78 12.58
C PRO A 5 -24.20 20.88 13.03
N SER A 6 -24.55 21.60 14.09
CA SER A 6 -23.80 22.74 14.64
C SER A 6 -22.57 22.34 15.47
N SER A 7 -22.37 21.06 15.72
CA SER A 7 -21.21 20.55 16.46
C SER A 7 -20.71 19.24 15.83
N TRP A 8 -19.45 19.24 15.45
CA TRP A 8 -18.74 18.09 14.91
C TRP A 8 -18.48 17.07 16.02
N THR A 9 -19.27 15.99 16.08
CA THR A 9 -19.10 14.91 17.05
C THR A 9 -18.09 13.86 16.57
N PRO A 10 -17.42 13.13 17.48
CA PRO A 10 -16.49 12.04 17.16
C PRO A 10 -17.07 10.98 16.19
N ASP A 11 -18.37 10.72 16.27
CA ASP A 11 -19.08 9.80 15.36
C ASP A 11 -19.12 10.30 13.90
N ILE A 12 -19.11 11.62 13.69
CA ILE A 12 -19.02 12.23 12.35
C ILE A 12 -17.60 12.05 11.81
N TRP A 13 -16.56 12.16 12.65
CA TRP A 13 -15.18 11.82 12.26
C TRP A 13 -15.05 10.35 11.88
N ALA A 14 -15.67 9.44 12.63
CA ALA A 14 -15.60 8.01 12.33
C ALA A 14 -16.27 7.64 10.99
N ARG A 15 -17.32 8.37 10.59
CA ARG A 15 -18.00 8.18 9.30
C ARG A 15 -17.35 8.93 8.14
N ALA A 16 -16.74 10.10 8.40
CA ALA A 16 -16.08 10.93 7.39
C ALA A 16 -14.60 10.58 7.19
N ALA A 17 -13.98 9.88 8.13
CA ALA A 17 -12.67 9.28 7.93
C ALA A 17 -12.79 8.31 6.75
N ALA A 18 -12.07 8.61 5.66
CA ALA A 18 -11.86 7.67 4.57
C ALA A 18 -11.60 6.28 5.19
N PRO A 19 -12.19 5.20 4.66
CA PRO A 19 -12.08 3.87 5.27
C PRO A 19 -10.62 3.64 5.63
N ALA A 20 -10.37 3.34 6.91
CA ALA A 20 -9.03 3.19 7.44
C ALA A 20 -8.25 2.29 6.48
N ILE A 21 -7.16 2.82 5.89
CA ILE A 21 -6.34 2.05 4.96
C ILE A 21 -6.05 0.72 5.64
N PRO A 22 -6.42 -0.44 5.05
CA PRO A 22 -6.16 -1.70 5.70
C PRO A 22 -4.66 -1.81 6.00
N SER A 23 -4.30 -1.95 7.28
CA SER A 23 -2.92 -1.69 7.70
C SER A 23 -1.95 -2.70 7.08
N VAL A 24 -0.90 -2.23 6.41
CA VAL A 24 0.31 -3.04 6.18
C VAL A 24 0.95 -3.29 7.55
N ARG A 25 1.20 -4.56 7.87
CA ARG A 25 1.86 -4.97 9.11
C ARG A 25 3.11 -5.75 8.81
N GLU A 26 4.12 -5.58 9.65
CA GLU A 26 5.29 -6.44 9.64
C GLU A 26 5.07 -7.63 10.58
N GLN A 27 5.26 -8.84 10.07
CA GLN A 27 5.13 -10.08 10.83
C GLN A 27 6.21 -11.06 10.37
N GLY A 28 7.14 -11.42 11.27
CA GLY A 28 8.14 -12.46 11.01
C GLY A 28 9.08 -12.18 9.84
N GLY A 29 9.41 -10.91 9.55
CA GLY A 29 10.24 -10.55 8.38
C GLY A 29 9.44 -10.36 7.09
N HIS A 30 8.11 -10.34 7.17
CA HIS A 30 7.21 -10.10 6.03
C HIS A 30 6.39 -8.83 6.25
N LEU A 31 6.23 -8.01 5.21
CA LEU A 31 5.16 -7.00 5.16
C LEU A 31 3.94 -7.62 4.51
N VAL A 32 2.83 -7.69 5.25
CA VAL A 32 1.58 -8.36 4.82
C VAL A 32 0.37 -7.49 5.13
N SER A 33 -0.72 -7.75 4.42
CA SER A 33 -2.05 -7.21 4.75
C SER A 33 -3.12 -8.24 4.42
N LYS A 34 -4.26 -8.17 5.12
CA LYS A 34 -5.41 -9.05 4.83
C LYS A 34 -6.16 -8.65 3.55
N ALA A 35 -5.91 -7.45 3.02
CA ALA A 35 -6.64 -6.90 1.88
C ALA A 35 -5.87 -7.01 0.55
N THR A 36 -4.72 -7.67 0.53
CA THR A 36 -4.01 -8.03 -0.70
C THR A 36 -3.31 -9.37 -0.52
N ALA A 37 -3.15 -10.13 -1.61
CA ALA A 37 -2.38 -11.38 -1.60
C ALA A 37 -0.87 -11.13 -1.70
N HIS A 38 -0.46 -9.92 -2.08
CA HIS A 38 0.93 -9.53 -2.21
C HIS A 38 1.63 -9.46 -0.85
N HIS A 39 2.94 -9.62 -0.87
CA HIS A 39 3.79 -9.50 0.31
C HIS A 39 5.17 -8.95 -0.05
N ALA A 40 5.86 -8.46 0.98
CA ALA A 40 7.29 -8.14 0.90
C ALA A 40 8.09 -8.98 1.88
N ASP A 41 9.24 -9.51 1.44
CA ASP A 41 10.14 -10.32 2.26
C ASP A 41 11.42 -9.57 2.58
N TYR A 42 11.83 -9.61 3.85
CA TYR A 42 13.14 -9.14 4.26
C TYR A 42 14.23 -10.11 3.79
N VAL A 43 15.24 -9.59 3.09
CA VAL A 43 16.34 -10.40 2.50
C VAL A 43 17.72 -10.10 3.09
N GLY A 44 17.78 -9.34 4.19
CA GLY A 44 19.03 -8.94 4.85
C GLY A 44 19.43 -7.48 4.56
N ASP A 45 20.36 -6.94 5.35
CA ASP A 45 20.94 -5.59 5.17
C ASP A 45 19.95 -4.44 4.97
N GLY A 46 18.81 -4.48 5.65
CA GLY A 46 17.76 -3.46 5.52
C GLY A 46 16.99 -3.52 4.18
N ARG A 47 17.20 -4.58 3.38
CA ARG A 47 16.61 -4.77 2.05
C ARG A 47 15.40 -5.69 2.07
N TRP A 48 14.46 -5.38 1.19
CA TRP A 48 13.20 -6.08 1.01
C TRP A 48 12.95 -6.36 -0.47
N VAL A 49 12.34 -7.49 -0.77
CA VAL A 49 11.79 -7.79 -2.11
C VAL A 49 10.27 -7.81 -2.02
N VAL A 50 9.59 -7.41 -3.09
CA VAL A 50 8.12 -7.46 -3.18
C VAL A 50 7.78 -8.39 -4.33
N ASP A 51 6.87 -9.34 -4.12
CA ASP A 51 6.61 -10.44 -5.05
C ASP A 51 6.21 -9.99 -6.48
N TYR A 52 5.61 -8.82 -6.62
CA TYR A 52 5.19 -8.26 -7.90
C TYR A 52 6.20 -7.25 -8.50
N LEU A 53 7.33 -6.99 -7.83
CA LEU A 53 8.43 -6.13 -8.29
C LEU A 53 9.77 -6.90 -8.36
N PRO A 54 9.91 -7.87 -9.28
CA PRO A 54 11.11 -8.70 -9.37
C PRO A 54 12.38 -7.89 -9.64
N GLY A 55 13.51 -8.43 -9.17
CA GLY A 55 14.83 -7.86 -9.41
C GLY A 55 15.11 -6.56 -8.65
N ARG A 56 14.20 -6.09 -7.80
CA ARG A 56 14.39 -4.89 -6.99
C ARG A 56 14.64 -5.23 -5.52
N GLN A 57 15.72 -4.64 -4.97
CA GLN A 57 15.98 -4.63 -3.54
C GLN A 57 15.63 -3.26 -2.95
N LEU A 58 14.53 -3.22 -2.24
CA LEU A 58 13.90 -2.00 -1.73
C LEU A 58 14.31 -1.72 -0.29
N SER A 59 14.33 -0.45 0.10
CA SER A 59 14.29 -0.09 1.52
C SER A 59 12.94 -0.49 2.13
N ARG A 60 12.86 -0.57 3.46
CA ARG A 60 11.59 -0.80 4.17
C ARG A 60 10.49 0.20 3.79
N ALA A 61 10.86 1.48 3.62
CA ALA A 61 9.92 2.54 3.23
C ALA A 61 9.36 2.31 1.81
N GLN A 62 10.22 1.92 0.88
CA GLN A 62 9.83 1.57 -0.49
C GLN A 62 8.97 0.30 -0.55
N ALA A 63 9.34 -0.74 0.19
CA ALA A 63 8.53 -1.96 0.29
C ALA A 63 7.15 -1.68 0.92
N THR A 64 7.09 -0.81 1.93
CA THR A 64 5.82 -0.35 2.51
C THR A 64 4.98 0.43 1.51
N ALA A 65 5.60 1.30 0.70
CA ALA A 65 4.93 2.04 -0.36
C ALA A 65 4.35 1.09 -1.42
N ALA A 66 5.13 0.11 -1.88
CA ALA A 66 4.67 -0.94 -2.79
C ALA A 66 3.45 -1.68 -2.21
N MET A 67 3.55 -2.16 -0.96
CA MET A 67 2.44 -2.83 -0.28
C MET A 67 1.18 -1.96 -0.19
N ARG A 68 1.31 -0.64 -0.01
CA ARG A 68 0.16 0.29 0.00
C ARG A 68 -0.48 0.46 -1.38
N ILE A 69 0.31 0.44 -2.45
CA ILE A 69 -0.21 0.47 -3.83
C ILE A 69 -1.02 -0.80 -4.11
N ALA A 70 -0.46 -1.99 -3.82
CA ALA A 70 -1.14 -3.27 -4.02
C ALA A 70 -2.41 -3.44 -3.16
N LEU A 71 -2.44 -2.77 -2.02
CA LEU A 71 -3.58 -2.74 -1.12
C LEU A 71 -4.72 -1.83 -1.61
N ALA A 72 -4.37 -0.68 -2.17
CA ALA A 72 -5.31 0.39 -2.46
C ALA A 72 -4.90 1.15 -3.73
N PRO A 73 -4.98 0.51 -4.91
CA PRO A 73 -4.45 1.06 -6.16
C PRO A 73 -5.15 2.34 -6.64
N ASP A 74 -6.37 2.60 -6.15
CA ASP A 74 -7.18 3.76 -6.53
C ASP A 74 -6.99 4.97 -5.60
N ARG A 75 -6.11 4.88 -4.60
CA ARG A 75 -5.81 5.98 -3.67
C ARG A 75 -5.14 7.15 -4.37
N LEU A 76 -5.45 8.36 -3.89
CA LEU A 76 -4.85 9.61 -4.39
C LEU A 76 -3.35 9.70 -4.09
N GLU A 77 -2.87 8.96 -3.08
CA GLU A 77 -1.48 8.88 -2.66
C GLU A 77 -0.62 7.93 -3.50
N VAL A 78 -1.22 7.18 -4.44
CA VAL A 78 -0.49 6.23 -5.30
C VAL A 78 0.62 6.89 -6.14
N PRO A 79 0.46 8.10 -6.71
CA PRO A 79 1.55 8.80 -7.37
C PRO A 79 2.76 9.03 -6.46
N ASP A 80 2.54 9.41 -5.19
CA ASP A 80 3.62 9.64 -4.23
C ASP A 80 4.32 8.33 -3.84
N TRP A 81 3.55 7.26 -3.63
CA TRP A 81 4.10 5.93 -3.35
C TRP A 81 4.87 5.37 -4.54
N ALA A 82 4.37 5.58 -5.77
CA ALA A 82 5.02 5.15 -7.00
C ALA A 82 6.33 5.92 -7.23
N ALA A 83 6.36 7.23 -6.93
CA ALA A 83 7.56 8.04 -7.02
C ALA A 83 8.70 7.51 -6.13
N LEU A 84 8.40 7.01 -4.92
CA LEU A 84 9.40 6.36 -4.05
C LEU A 84 10.03 5.12 -4.70
N LEU A 85 9.32 4.47 -5.62
CA LEU A 85 9.77 3.29 -6.37
C LEU A 85 10.44 3.67 -7.71
N GLY A 86 10.47 4.95 -8.07
CA GLY A 86 10.89 5.40 -9.40
C GLY A 86 9.98 4.88 -10.51
N LEU A 87 8.67 4.82 -10.23
CA LEU A 87 7.62 4.41 -11.17
C LEU A 87 6.59 5.53 -11.33
N THR A 88 5.89 5.53 -12.44
CA THR A 88 4.62 6.25 -12.59
C THR A 88 3.50 5.52 -11.83
N ALA A 89 2.40 6.24 -11.55
CA ALA A 89 1.23 5.64 -10.92
C ALA A 89 0.65 4.48 -11.75
N ASP A 90 0.59 4.63 -13.07
CA ASP A 90 0.04 3.61 -13.97
C ASP A 90 0.92 2.36 -14.05
N GLU A 91 2.25 2.52 -14.11
CA GLU A 91 3.18 1.38 -14.03
C GLU A 91 3.03 0.65 -12.70
N ALA A 92 3.00 1.38 -11.58
CA ALA A 92 2.90 0.76 -10.26
C ALA A 92 1.58 0.00 -10.08
N ARG A 93 0.47 0.51 -10.62
CA ARG A 93 -0.82 -0.21 -10.67
C ARG A 93 -0.74 -1.44 -11.57
N GLY A 94 -0.14 -1.32 -12.75
CA GLY A 94 0.02 -2.44 -13.68
C GLY A 94 0.82 -3.59 -13.06
N PHE A 95 1.93 -3.26 -12.39
CA PHE A 95 2.72 -4.24 -11.62
C PHE A 95 1.91 -4.85 -10.48
N ALA A 96 1.22 -4.03 -9.68
CA ALA A 96 0.43 -4.50 -8.54
C ALA A 96 -0.81 -5.33 -8.92
N ALA A 97 -1.24 -5.27 -10.19
CA ALA A 97 -2.32 -6.10 -10.72
C ALA A 97 -1.84 -7.49 -11.19
N MET A 98 -0.52 -7.74 -11.21
CA MET A 98 0.02 -9.04 -11.63
C MET A 98 -0.29 -10.13 -10.59
N PRO A 99 -0.60 -11.36 -11.00
CA PRO A 99 -0.79 -12.46 -10.06
C PRO A 99 0.49 -12.76 -9.27
N VAL A 100 0.33 -13.13 -8.00
CA VAL A 100 1.43 -13.62 -7.16
C VAL A 100 2.13 -14.80 -7.86
N GLY A 101 3.45 -14.72 -8.04
CA GLY A 101 4.27 -15.80 -8.62
C GLY A 101 4.51 -15.75 -10.13
N VAL A 102 4.04 -14.72 -10.85
CA VAL A 102 4.31 -14.56 -12.30
C VAL A 102 5.71 -14.00 -12.58
N ALA A 103 6.31 -13.35 -11.60
CA ALA A 103 7.67 -12.85 -11.66
C ALA A 103 8.69 -13.96 -11.28
N ARG A 104 8.94 -14.90 -12.19
CA ARG A 104 10.05 -15.86 -12.10
C ARG A 104 11.03 -15.66 -13.24
#